data_AF-A0A1H4DJN2-F1
#
_entry.id   AF-A0A1H4DJN2-F1
#
_cell.length_a   1.000
_cell.length_b   1.000
_cell.length_c   1.000
_cell.angle_alpha   90.00
_cell.angle_beta   90.00
_cell.angle_gamma   90.00
#
_symmetry.space_group_name_H-M   'P 1'
#
loop_
_entity.id
_entity.type
_entity.pdbx_description
1 polymer ?
#
loop_
_entity_poly.entity_id
_entity_poly.type
_entity_poly.pdbx_seq_one_letter_code
_entity_poly.pdbx_strand_id
1 'polypeptide(L)'
;MDDRGHELERGTAAAWRGSRSAMRGGAWSEAAIRADPLGFVALRERSLRGLADMLERIADGLPHLACPSATALAATRLRMIARQGASRWPLAAPIAAEEELYTLAGASPGVGDMEAQAALQVVRFARREGSMVCGMAAELADALDTFLDAGHAAEPEALGFGLRACFEAIRRRVDWVEDAIMPLARRRLDPEAATAMGARLAAGVAAAPLSTRADLLVIDGARVRA
;
A
#
# COMPACT_ATOMS: atom_id res chain seq x y z
N MET A 1 -13.07 18.47 34.18
CA MET A 1 -11.63 18.34 33.85
C MET A 1 -11.37 16.88 33.62
N ASP A 2 -11.13 16.55 32.36
CA ASP A 2 -11.32 15.23 31.77
C ASP A 2 -9.95 14.54 31.64
N ASP A 3 -9.62 13.69 32.61
CA ASP A 3 -8.33 12.99 32.71
C ASP A 3 -8.22 11.80 31.74
N ARG A 4 -9.29 11.49 30.99
CA ARG A 4 -9.36 10.37 30.05
C ARG A 4 -8.67 10.63 28.70
N GLY A 5 -8.43 11.89 28.34
CA GLY A 5 -7.78 12.26 27.09
C GLY A 5 -6.29 11.89 27.04
N HIS A 6 -5.60 11.95 28.18
CA HIS A 6 -4.15 11.73 28.24
C HIS A 6 -3.73 10.26 28.39
N GLU A 7 -4.65 9.34 28.69
CA GLU A 7 -4.35 7.89 28.72
C GLU A 7 -4.41 7.26 27.32
N LEU A 8 -5.32 7.71 26.45
CA LEU A 8 -5.42 7.24 25.06
C LEU A 8 -4.20 7.63 24.20
N GLU A 9 -3.64 8.82 24.40
CA GLU A 9 -2.42 9.27 23.72
C GLU A 9 -1.16 8.55 24.20
N ARG A 10 -1.11 8.15 25.49
CA ARG A 10 0.02 7.39 26.04
C ARG A 10 0.03 5.93 25.61
N GLY A 11 -1.14 5.31 25.47
CA GLY A 11 -1.29 3.96 24.92
C GLY A 11 -0.89 3.86 23.45
N THR A 12 -1.30 4.83 22.63
CA THR A 12 -0.95 4.89 21.20
C THR A 12 0.55 5.16 20.97
N ALA A 13 1.17 6.05 21.75
CA ALA A 13 2.62 6.31 21.67
C ALA A 13 3.48 5.12 22.15
N ALA A 14 2.98 4.30 23.08
CA ALA A 14 3.66 3.08 23.54
C ALA A 14 3.57 1.95 22.49
N ALA A 15 2.42 1.76 21.86
CA ALA A 15 2.25 0.82 20.74
C ALA A 15 3.19 1.17 19.56
N TRP A 16 3.32 2.46 19.24
CA TRP A 16 4.24 2.95 18.20
C TRP A 16 5.73 2.76 18.52
N ARG A 17 6.12 2.71 19.80
CA ARG A 17 7.50 2.41 20.22
C ARG A 17 7.82 0.91 20.13
N GLY A 18 6.83 0.04 20.36
CA GLY A 18 6.93 -1.40 20.12
C GLY A 18 7.22 -1.74 18.66
N SER A 19 6.51 -1.11 17.71
CA SER A 19 6.68 -1.37 16.27
C SER A 19 8.06 -0.99 15.73
N ARG A 20 8.76 -0.02 16.32
CA ARG A 20 10.16 0.30 15.93
C ARG A 20 11.16 -0.78 16.34
N SER A 21 10.86 -1.59 17.35
CA SER A 21 11.74 -2.68 17.79
C SER A 21 11.63 -3.90 16.86
N ALA A 22 10.46 -4.13 16.26
CA ALA A 22 10.25 -5.17 15.24
C ALA A 22 10.87 -4.80 13.87
N MET A 23 11.08 -3.51 13.59
CA MET A 23 11.65 -3.02 12.32
C MET A 23 13.16 -3.26 12.16
N ARG A 24 13.91 -3.64 13.21
CA ARG A 24 15.39 -3.80 13.10
C ARG A 24 15.84 -5.08 12.38
N GLY A 25 14.93 -5.99 12.03
CA GLY A 25 15.24 -7.32 11.49
C GLY A 25 14.79 -7.57 10.04
N GLY A 26 14.35 -6.54 9.32
CA GLY A 26 14.17 -6.63 7.87
C GLY A 26 12.99 -7.46 7.37
N ALA A 27 12.18 -8.13 8.20
CA ALA A 27 10.95 -8.81 7.73
C ALA A 27 9.81 -8.81 8.75
N TRP A 28 8.61 -8.47 8.30
CA TRP A 28 7.39 -8.66 9.08
C TRP A 28 7.06 -10.15 9.15
N SER A 29 7.22 -10.74 10.34
CA SER A 29 6.75 -12.10 10.60
C SER A 29 5.23 -12.13 10.70
N GLU A 30 4.63 -13.31 10.50
CA GLU A 30 3.19 -13.50 10.74
C GLU A 30 2.77 -13.05 12.15
N ALA A 31 3.61 -13.32 13.15
CA ALA A 31 3.38 -12.88 14.52
C ALA A 31 3.39 -11.35 14.65
N ALA A 32 4.33 -10.66 13.98
CA ALA A 32 4.37 -9.20 13.96
C ALA A 32 3.15 -8.59 13.25
N ILE A 33 2.69 -9.21 12.15
CA ILE A 33 1.47 -8.78 11.44
C ILE A 33 0.23 -8.96 12.31
N ARG A 34 0.12 -10.08 13.04
CA ARG A 34 -0.99 -10.31 13.97
C ARG A 34 -0.98 -9.31 15.12
N ALA A 35 0.21 -8.93 15.61
CA ALA A 35 0.37 -7.97 16.70
C ALA A 35 0.10 -6.52 16.30
N ASP A 36 0.45 -6.13 15.07
CA ASP A 36 0.27 -4.76 14.56
C ASP A 36 -0.22 -4.76 13.09
N PRO A 37 -1.50 -5.11 12.84
CA PRO A 37 -2.05 -5.17 11.49
C PRO A 37 -2.05 -3.81 10.78
N LEU A 38 -2.27 -2.72 11.53
CA LEU A 38 -2.30 -1.37 10.98
C LEU A 38 -0.88 -0.86 10.66
N GLY A 39 0.11 -1.19 11.48
CA GLY A 39 1.52 -0.91 11.17
C GLY A 39 2.00 -1.67 9.94
N PHE A 40 1.52 -2.90 9.75
CA PHE A 40 1.79 -3.66 8.53
C PHE A 40 1.19 -2.96 7.29
N VAL A 41 -0.09 -2.54 7.34
CA VAL A 41 -0.71 -1.77 6.24
C VAL A 41 0.11 -0.50 5.93
N ALA A 42 0.47 0.27 6.96
CA ALA A 42 1.26 1.49 6.78
C ALA A 42 2.64 1.23 6.14
N LEU A 43 3.30 0.10 6.43
CA LEU A 43 4.53 -0.26 5.72
C LEU A 43 4.29 -0.44 4.21
N ARG A 44 3.18 -1.08 3.83
CA ARG A 44 2.87 -1.34 2.43
C ARG A 44 2.57 -0.08 1.65
N GLU A 45 1.83 0.85 2.27
CA GLU A 45 1.57 2.15 1.65
C GLU A 45 2.87 2.94 1.43
N ARG A 46 3.84 2.87 2.36
CA ARG A 46 5.19 3.41 2.14
C ARG A 46 5.92 2.72 0.98
N SER A 47 5.79 1.40 0.85
CA SER A 47 6.36 0.64 -0.28
C SER A 47 5.74 1.08 -1.61
N LEU A 48 4.45 1.38 -1.65
CA LEU A 48 3.77 1.90 -2.85
C LEU A 48 4.22 3.32 -3.18
N ARG A 49 4.36 4.19 -2.18
CA ARG A 49 4.89 5.55 -2.38
C ARG A 49 6.29 5.51 -2.98
N GLY A 50 7.15 4.61 -2.48
CA GLY A 50 8.48 4.38 -3.07
C GLY A 50 8.43 3.91 -4.53
N LEU A 51 7.45 3.08 -4.91
CA LEU A 51 7.22 2.73 -6.31
C LEU A 51 6.79 3.94 -7.15
N ALA A 52 5.87 4.76 -6.65
CA ALA A 52 5.43 5.98 -7.34
C ALA A 52 6.61 6.93 -7.61
N ASP A 53 7.49 7.13 -6.62
CA ASP A 53 8.69 7.97 -6.77
C ASP A 53 9.68 7.39 -7.79
N MET A 54 9.80 6.06 -7.88
CA MET A 54 10.61 5.43 -8.93
C MET A 54 10.01 5.65 -10.32
N LEU A 55 8.70 5.46 -10.48
CA LEU A 55 8.02 5.65 -11.76
C LEU A 55 8.09 7.11 -12.24
N GLU A 56 7.96 8.08 -11.33
CA GLU A 56 8.12 9.50 -11.64
C GLU A 56 9.53 9.80 -12.16
N ARG A 57 10.57 9.35 -11.45
CA ARG A 57 11.97 9.54 -11.89
C ARG A 57 12.25 8.91 -13.26
N ILE A 58 11.66 7.74 -13.53
CA ILE A 58 11.78 7.11 -14.84
C ILE A 58 11.10 7.97 -15.91
N ALA A 59 9.87 8.46 -15.64
CA ALA A 59 9.13 9.30 -16.57
C ALA A 59 9.82 10.63 -16.88
N ASP A 60 10.51 11.21 -15.90
CA ASP A 60 11.27 12.46 -16.04
C ASP A 60 12.63 12.25 -16.72
N GLY A 61 13.16 11.03 -16.70
CA GLY A 61 14.42 10.66 -17.38
C GLY A 61 14.27 10.33 -18.86
N LEU A 62 13.05 10.16 -19.36
CA LEU A 62 12.79 9.84 -20.77
C LEU A 62 13.35 10.92 -21.72
N PRO A 63 13.84 10.56 -22.91
CA PRO A 63 13.75 9.22 -23.54
C PRO A 63 14.87 8.25 -23.14
N HIS A 64 15.82 8.67 -22.31
CA HIS A 64 17.05 7.93 -22.03
C HIS A 64 16.95 7.16 -20.70
N LEU A 65 17.61 6.00 -20.64
CA LEU A 65 17.63 5.19 -19.43
C LEU A 65 18.55 5.78 -18.37
N ALA A 66 18.00 6.65 -17.50
CA ALA A 66 18.78 7.30 -16.44
C ALA A 66 19.20 6.33 -15.30
N CYS A 67 18.37 5.32 -15.00
CA CYS A 67 18.63 4.42 -13.88
C CYS A 67 18.14 2.98 -14.17
N PRO A 68 19.00 2.11 -14.77
CA PRO A 68 18.62 0.74 -15.12
C PRO A 68 18.10 -0.08 -13.93
N SER A 69 18.71 0.06 -12.75
CA SER A 69 18.29 -0.70 -11.56
C SER A 69 16.90 -0.28 -11.04
N ALA A 70 16.59 1.02 -11.05
CA ALA A 70 15.27 1.51 -10.67
C ALA A 70 14.21 1.06 -11.68
N THR A 71 14.51 1.12 -12.98
CA THR A 71 13.62 0.64 -14.04
C THR A 71 13.33 -0.85 -13.91
N ALA A 72 14.35 -1.69 -13.67
CA ALA A 72 14.18 -3.13 -13.49
C ALA A 72 13.37 -3.48 -12.23
N LEU A 73 13.61 -2.74 -11.14
CA LEU A 73 12.84 -2.89 -9.91
C LEU A 73 11.37 -2.47 -10.11
N ALA A 74 11.13 -1.33 -10.77
CA ALA A 74 9.78 -0.87 -11.10
C ALA A 74 9.03 -1.87 -11.97
N ALA A 75 9.65 -2.39 -13.04
CA ALA A 75 9.08 -3.44 -13.89
C ALA A 75 8.73 -4.69 -13.06
N THR A 76 9.63 -5.14 -12.18
CA THR A 76 9.38 -6.29 -11.29
C THR A 76 8.18 -6.07 -10.38
N ARG A 77 8.07 -4.89 -9.77
CA ARG A 77 6.94 -4.52 -8.93
C ARG A 77 5.63 -4.50 -9.72
N LEU A 78 5.61 -3.85 -10.88
CA LEU A 78 4.47 -3.79 -11.79
C LEU A 78 3.98 -5.18 -12.22
N ARG A 79 4.88 -6.13 -12.54
CA ARG A 79 4.46 -7.53 -12.81
C ARG A 79 3.81 -8.19 -11.60
N MET A 80 4.30 -7.90 -10.40
CA MET A 80 3.68 -8.42 -9.18
C MET A 80 2.29 -7.82 -8.95
N ILE A 81 2.09 -6.54 -9.26
CA ILE A 81 0.76 -5.90 -9.29
C ILE A 81 -0.16 -6.67 -10.21
N ALA A 82 0.26 -6.84 -11.46
CA ALA A 82 -0.53 -7.47 -12.50
C ALA A 82 -0.97 -8.89 -12.11
N ARG A 83 -0.05 -9.68 -11.52
CA ARG A 83 -0.34 -11.06 -11.06
C ARG A 83 -1.31 -11.12 -9.89
N GLN A 84 -1.29 -10.14 -9.00
CA GLN A 84 -2.20 -10.09 -7.86
C GLN A 84 -3.61 -9.69 -8.30
N GLY A 85 -3.72 -8.84 -9.33
CA GLY A 85 -4.99 -8.36 -9.86
C GLY A 85 -5.72 -7.41 -8.91
N ALA A 86 -6.76 -6.74 -9.41
CA ALA A 86 -7.53 -5.75 -8.65
C ALA A 86 -8.14 -6.31 -7.34
N SER A 87 -8.45 -7.61 -7.30
CA SER A 87 -9.04 -8.27 -6.14
C SER A 87 -8.05 -8.56 -5.00
N ARG A 88 -6.72 -8.50 -5.25
CA ARG A 88 -5.68 -8.80 -4.23
C ARG A 88 -4.61 -7.71 -4.09
N TRP A 89 -4.61 -6.72 -4.99
CA TRP A 89 -3.65 -5.63 -5.00
C TRP A 89 -4.05 -4.43 -4.13
N PRO A 90 -3.17 -3.96 -3.24
CA PRO A 90 -2.34 -4.73 -2.33
C PRO A 90 -2.95 -4.54 -0.93
N LEU A 91 -3.77 -5.49 -0.49
CA LEU A 91 -4.48 -5.44 0.80
C LEU A 91 -5.28 -4.13 1.04
N ALA A 92 -6.21 -3.84 0.14
CA ALA A 92 -7.59 -3.90 0.62
C ALA A 92 -7.71 -5.27 1.30
N ALA A 93 -7.51 -5.29 2.62
CA ALA A 93 -7.43 -6.53 3.38
C ALA A 93 -8.59 -7.42 2.91
N PRO A 94 -8.36 -8.74 2.69
CA PRO A 94 -9.12 -9.56 1.73
C PRO A 94 -10.56 -9.14 1.79
N ILE A 95 -11.13 -8.53 0.74
CA ILE A 95 -12.44 -7.82 0.69
C ILE A 95 -13.28 -7.83 1.99
N ALA A 96 -13.55 -8.99 2.58
CA ALA A 96 -13.85 -9.24 4.01
C ALA A 96 -13.19 -8.37 5.11
N ALA A 97 -12.00 -7.77 4.98
CA ALA A 97 -11.37 -6.96 6.04
C ALA A 97 -11.60 -5.46 5.88
N GLU A 98 -11.75 -4.99 4.64
CA GLU A 98 -12.42 -3.71 4.38
C GLU A 98 -13.93 -3.81 4.64
N GLU A 99 -14.56 -4.95 4.33
CA GLU A 99 -15.94 -5.26 4.71
C GLU A 99 -16.11 -5.45 6.20
N GLU A 100 -15.13 -5.96 6.94
CA GLU A 100 -15.15 -5.91 8.41
C GLU A 100 -14.92 -4.47 8.89
N LEU A 101 -14.04 -3.67 8.30
CA LEU A 101 -14.00 -2.22 8.59
C LEU A 101 -15.39 -1.58 8.36
N TYR A 102 -16.17 -2.02 7.37
CA TYR A 102 -17.56 -1.59 7.13
C TYR A 102 -18.59 -2.23 8.06
N THR A 103 -18.37 -3.45 8.55
CA THR A 103 -19.25 -4.16 9.48
C THR A 103 -19.02 -3.68 10.91
N LEU A 104 -17.81 -3.27 11.24
CA LEU A 104 -17.40 -2.70 12.53
C LEU A 104 -17.71 -1.20 12.61
N ALA A 105 -17.55 -0.47 11.50
CA ALA A 105 -18.10 0.88 11.39
C ALA A 105 -19.62 0.89 11.19
N GLY A 106 -20.23 -0.27 10.89
CA GLY A 106 -21.61 -0.42 10.46
C GLY A 106 -22.41 -1.48 11.23
N ALA A 107 -22.04 -1.78 12.49
CA ALA A 107 -22.94 -2.42 13.43
C ALA A 107 -24.10 -1.44 13.72
N SER A 108 -25.04 -1.41 12.76
CA SER A 108 -25.99 -0.37 12.40
C SER A 108 -25.40 1.03 12.24
N PRO A 109 -25.19 1.54 11.00
CA PRO A 109 -25.33 2.97 10.82
C PRO A 109 -26.76 3.32 11.24
N GLY A 110 -26.90 3.91 12.42
CA GLY A 110 -28.07 4.73 12.67
C GLY A 110 -28.20 5.70 11.50
N VAL A 111 -29.43 6.00 11.09
CA VAL A 111 -29.70 7.07 10.12
C VAL A 111 -28.98 8.33 10.62
N GLY A 112 -27.82 8.68 10.03
CA GLY A 112 -27.02 9.84 10.45
C GLY A 112 -25.50 9.68 10.60
N ASP A 113 -24.91 8.47 10.50
CA ASP A 113 -23.43 8.36 10.57
C ASP A 113 -22.76 8.77 9.24
N MET A 114 -22.70 10.09 9.01
CA MET A 114 -22.06 10.69 7.84
C MET A 114 -20.57 10.36 7.73
N GLU A 115 -19.88 10.14 8.86
CA GLU A 115 -18.45 9.81 8.87
C GLU A 115 -18.23 8.40 8.29
N ALA A 116 -19.06 7.42 8.66
CA ALA A 116 -19.03 6.08 8.07
C ALA A 116 -19.34 6.10 6.58
N GLN A 117 -20.33 6.91 6.15
CA GLN A 117 -20.68 7.05 4.74
C GLN A 117 -19.56 7.70 3.93
N ALA A 118 -18.93 8.76 4.44
CA ALA A 118 -17.79 9.40 3.80
C ALA A 118 -16.62 8.44 3.66
N ALA A 119 -16.33 7.66 4.70
CA ALA A 119 -15.28 6.64 4.69
C ALA A 119 -15.52 5.58 3.61
N LEU A 120 -16.76 5.10 3.47
CA LEU A 120 -17.12 4.14 2.42
C LEU A 120 -16.86 4.71 1.01
N GLN A 121 -17.14 5.99 0.79
CA GLN A 121 -16.83 6.63 -0.49
C GLN A 121 -15.32 6.72 -0.71
N VAL A 122 -14.55 7.12 0.31
CA VAL A 122 -13.08 7.16 0.24
C VAL A 122 -12.50 5.80 -0.15
N VAL A 123 -12.96 4.72 0.47
CA VAL A 123 -12.46 3.39 0.11
C VAL A 123 -12.87 2.98 -1.31
N ARG A 124 -14.08 3.32 -1.75
CA ARG A 124 -14.49 3.10 -3.16
C ARG A 124 -13.56 3.83 -4.13
N PHE A 125 -13.17 5.07 -3.82
CA PHE A 125 -12.17 5.79 -4.61
C PHE A 125 -10.81 5.09 -4.59
N ALA A 126 -10.30 4.71 -3.41
CA ALA A 126 -9.04 3.99 -3.27
C ALA A 126 -9.01 2.66 -4.04
N ARG A 127 -10.14 1.93 -4.06
CA ARG A 127 -10.32 0.71 -4.87
C ARG A 127 -10.29 1.00 -6.36
N ARG A 128 -10.96 2.06 -6.81
CA ARG A 128 -10.97 2.46 -8.22
C ARG A 128 -9.57 2.77 -8.73
N GLU A 129 -8.79 3.57 -7.99
CA GLU A 129 -7.41 3.86 -8.39
C GLU A 129 -6.54 2.59 -8.35
N GLY A 130 -6.72 1.72 -7.34
CA GLY A 130 -6.03 0.42 -7.29
C GLY A 130 -6.34 -0.46 -8.50
N SER A 131 -7.59 -0.50 -8.95
CA SER A 131 -8.01 -1.22 -10.16
C SER A 131 -7.38 -0.63 -11.42
N MET A 132 -7.31 0.71 -11.52
CA MET A 132 -6.65 1.40 -12.63
C MET A 132 -5.16 1.03 -12.70
N VAL A 133 -4.47 1.09 -11.56
CA VAL A 133 -3.05 0.70 -11.45
C VAL A 133 -2.86 -0.76 -11.90
N CYS A 134 -3.73 -1.67 -11.47
CA CYS A 134 -3.68 -3.07 -11.93
C CYS A 134 -3.87 -3.22 -13.43
N GLY A 135 -4.79 -2.45 -14.03
CA GLY A 135 -5.03 -2.46 -15.47
C GLY A 135 -3.81 -2.04 -16.28
N MET A 136 -3.04 -1.05 -15.79
CA MET A 136 -1.85 -0.54 -16.48
C MET A 136 -0.59 -1.36 -16.19
N ALA A 137 -0.56 -2.12 -15.10
CA ALA A 137 0.70 -2.64 -14.57
C ALA A 137 1.41 -3.67 -15.47
N ALA A 138 0.66 -4.53 -16.16
CA ALA A 138 1.27 -5.51 -17.07
C ALA A 138 1.95 -4.81 -18.26
N GLU A 139 1.20 -3.92 -18.93
CA GLU A 139 1.70 -3.18 -20.10
C GLU A 139 2.90 -2.30 -19.75
N LEU A 140 2.85 -1.59 -18.62
CA LEU A 140 3.97 -0.77 -18.17
C LEU A 140 5.18 -1.62 -17.80
N ALA A 141 4.99 -2.81 -17.21
CA ALA A 141 6.13 -3.68 -16.93
C ALA A 141 6.84 -4.13 -18.20
N ASP A 142 6.09 -4.57 -19.22
CA ASP A 142 6.63 -5.02 -20.50
C ASP A 142 7.30 -3.87 -21.27
N ALA A 143 6.71 -2.67 -21.20
CA ALA A 143 7.30 -1.47 -21.80
C ALA A 143 8.62 -1.07 -21.10
N LEU A 144 8.70 -1.19 -19.78
CA LEU A 144 9.94 -0.93 -19.04
C LEU A 144 11.03 -1.97 -19.31
N ASP A 145 10.67 -3.24 -19.55
CA ASP A 145 11.63 -4.27 -19.99
C ASP A 145 12.19 -3.94 -21.37
N THR A 146 11.33 -3.57 -22.31
CA THR A 146 11.76 -3.14 -23.65
C THR A 146 12.68 -1.92 -23.56
N PHE A 147 12.34 -0.97 -22.68
CA PHE A 147 13.17 0.21 -22.42
C PHE A 147 14.54 -0.14 -21.81
N LEU A 148 14.60 -1.15 -20.94
CA LEU A 148 15.84 -1.66 -20.37
C LEU A 148 16.74 -2.30 -21.43
N ASP A 149 16.15 -3.16 -22.27
CA ASP A 149 16.90 -3.90 -23.30
C ASP A 149 17.43 -2.98 -24.39
N ALA A 150 16.64 -1.97 -24.80
CA ALA A 150 17.03 -1.01 -25.84
C ALA A 150 17.92 0.13 -25.32
N GLY A 151 17.87 0.44 -24.03
CA GLY A 151 18.54 1.62 -23.43
C GLY A 151 17.91 2.97 -23.79
N HIS A 152 16.87 2.98 -24.64
CA HIS A 152 16.07 4.15 -25.00
C HIS A 152 14.60 3.74 -25.21
N ALA A 153 13.65 4.64 -24.93
CA ALA A 153 12.24 4.38 -25.20
C ALA A 153 11.95 4.53 -26.70
N ALA A 154 11.17 3.61 -27.27
CA ALA A 154 10.73 3.70 -28.66
C ALA A 154 9.66 4.79 -28.86
N GLU A 155 8.72 4.87 -27.91
CA GLU A 155 7.65 5.87 -27.87
C GLU A 155 7.67 6.59 -26.50
N PRO A 156 8.61 7.53 -26.29
CA PRO A 156 8.84 8.15 -24.98
C PRO A 156 7.62 8.92 -24.47
N GLU A 157 6.83 9.55 -25.33
CA GLU A 157 5.62 10.27 -24.93
C GLU A 157 4.54 9.32 -24.39
N ALA A 158 4.31 8.19 -25.07
CA ALA A 158 3.33 7.19 -24.66
C ALA A 158 3.73 6.51 -23.35
N LEU A 159 5.00 6.08 -23.24
CA LEU A 159 5.53 5.50 -22.01
C LEU A 159 5.46 6.53 -20.86
N GLY A 160 5.87 7.78 -21.10
CA GLY A 160 5.81 8.85 -20.13
C GLY A 160 4.39 9.15 -19.65
N PHE A 161 3.40 9.11 -20.55
CA PHE A 161 1.99 9.26 -20.19
C PHE A 161 1.50 8.12 -19.30
N GLY A 162 1.81 6.87 -19.66
CA GLY A 162 1.42 5.69 -18.87
C GLY A 162 2.06 5.66 -17.48
N LEU A 163 3.35 6.01 -17.37
CA LEU A 163 4.05 6.10 -16.10
C LEU A 163 3.43 7.17 -15.19
N ARG A 164 3.12 8.36 -15.74
CA ARG A 164 2.46 9.45 -15.01
C ARG A 164 1.08 9.06 -14.50
N ALA A 165 0.24 8.51 -15.36
CA ALA A 165 -1.07 8.01 -14.96
C ALA A 165 -0.97 6.99 -13.81
N CYS A 166 0.02 6.09 -13.87
CA CYS A 166 0.22 5.06 -12.85
C CYS A 166 0.72 5.62 -11.51
N PHE A 167 1.78 6.45 -11.49
CA PHE A 167 2.30 6.96 -10.22
C PHE A 167 1.33 7.94 -9.54
N GLU A 168 0.57 8.72 -10.30
CA GLU A 168 -0.44 9.61 -9.74
C GLU A 168 -1.59 8.83 -9.11
N ALA A 169 -2.05 7.75 -9.77
CA ALA A 169 -3.08 6.87 -9.22
C ALA A 169 -2.60 6.18 -7.93
N ILE A 170 -1.33 5.75 -7.89
CA ILE A 170 -0.72 5.23 -6.66
C ILE A 170 -0.71 6.31 -5.56
N ARG A 171 -0.25 7.54 -5.84
CA ARG A 171 -0.20 8.62 -4.85
C ARG A 171 -1.58 8.95 -4.28
N ARG A 172 -2.58 9.18 -5.14
CA ARG A 172 -3.96 9.45 -4.70
C ARG A 172 -4.51 8.34 -3.81
N ARG A 173 -4.27 7.08 -4.18
CA ARG A 173 -4.67 5.93 -3.37
C ARG A 173 -3.99 5.96 -2.00
N VAL A 174 -2.67 6.10 -1.97
CA VAL A 174 -1.90 6.13 -0.72
C VAL A 174 -2.38 7.27 0.18
N ASP A 175 -2.58 8.47 -0.38
CA ASP A 175 -3.04 9.64 0.36
C ASP A 175 -4.43 9.38 0.99
N TRP A 176 -5.38 8.80 0.26
CA TRP A 176 -6.67 8.41 0.86
C TRP A 176 -6.55 7.37 1.97
N VAL A 177 -5.65 6.40 1.81
CA VAL A 177 -5.42 5.38 2.85
C VAL A 177 -4.82 6.03 4.10
N GLU A 178 -3.76 6.82 3.94
CA GLU A 178 -3.02 7.44 5.04
C GLU A 178 -3.82 8.54 5.76
N ASP A 179 -4.54 9.39 5.01
CA ASP A 179 -5.19 10.58 5.56
C ASP A 179 -6.62 10.35 6.01
N ALA A 180 -7.31 9.34 5.46
CA ALA A 180 -8.72 9.10 5.76
C ALA A 180 -8.99 7.70 6.33
N ILE A 181 -8.55 6.63 5.66
CA ILE A 181 -8.88 5.25 6.07
C ILE A 181 -8.14 4.87 7.36
N MET A 182 -6.84 5.10 7.43
CA MET A 182 -6.01 4.70 8.57
C MET A 182 -6.37 5.42 9.88
N PRO A 183 -6.63 6.75 9.89
CA PRO A 183 -7.10 7.43 11.11
C PRO A 183 -8.44 6.90 11.58
N LEU A 184 -9.38 6.63 10.67
CA LEU A 184 -10.67 6.06 11.02
C LEU A 184 -10.54 4.64 11.58
N ALA A 185 -9.74 3.79 10.92
CA ALA A 185 -9.48 2.43 11.38
C ALA A 185 -8.91 2.45 12.81
N ARG A 186 -7.96 3.34 13.11
CA ARG A 186 -7.42 3.48 14.48
C ARG A 186 -8.47 3.87 15.52
N ARG A 187 -9.49 4.66 15.15
CA ARG A 187 -10.55 5.09 16.07
C ARG A 187 -11.64 4.04 16.25
N ARG A 188 -11.94 3.25 15.22
CA ARG A 188 -13.13 2.38 15.18
C ARG A 188 -12.83 0.88 15.26
N LEU A 189 -11.58 0.47 15.05
CA LEU A 189 -11.21 -0.94 15.11
C LEU A 189 -11.10 -1.39 16.57
N ASP A 190 -12.06 -2.20 17.02
CA ASP A 190 -11.99 -2.81 18.34
C ASP A 190 -10.89 -3.92 18.39
N PRO A 191 -10.54 -4.42 19.58
CA PRO A 191 -9.48 -5.43 19.72
C PRO A 191 -9.78 -6.77 19.02
N GLU A 192 -11.04 -7.20 18.95
CA GLU A 192 -11.42 -8.47 18.32
C GLU A 192 -11.27 -8.36 16.80
N ALA A 193 -11.76 -7.27 16.25
CA ALA A 193 -11.57 -6.88 14.87
C ALA A 193 -10.10 -6.74 14.45
N ALA A 194 -9.29 -6.08 15.29
CA ALA A 194 -7.86 -5.95 15.06
C ALA A 194 -7.20 -7.33 15.01
N THR A 195 -7.60 -8.24 15.90
CA THR A 195 -7.11 -9.63 15.91
C THR A 195 -7.52 -10.39 14.64
N ALA A 196 -8.79 -10.28 14.22
CA ALA A 196 -9.30 -10.91 12.99
C ALA A 196 -8.61 -10.36 11.72
N MET A 197 -8.39 -9.05 11.67
CA MET A 197 -7.60 -8.39 10.63
C MET A 197 -6.17 -8.92 10.60
N GLY A 198 -5.49 -8.94 11.75
CA GLY A 198 -4.13 -9.46 11.88
C GLY A 198 -3.99 -10.92 11.42
N ALA A 199 -4.94 -11.78 11.80
CA ALA A 199 -4.95 -13.18 11.39
C ALA A 199 -5.07 -13.34 9.86
N ARG A 200 -5.98 -12.60 9.22
CA ARG A 200 -6.17 -12.66 7.76
C ARG A 200 -5.00 -12.07 6.99
N LEU A 201 -4.43 -10.97 7.46
CA LEU A 201 -3.24 -10.38 6.86
C LEU A 201 -2.06 -11.35 6.93
N ALA A 202 -1.84 -11.97 8.09
CA ALA A 202 -0.79 -12.98 8.28
C ALA A 202 -1.00 -14.19 7.36
N ALA A 203 -2.23 -14.71 7.27
CA ALA A 203 -2.56 -15.82 6.37
C ALA A 203 -2.33 -15.45 4.89
N GLY A 204 -2.69 -14.23 4.49
CA GLY A 204 -2.44 -13.72 3.14
C GLY A 204 -0.95 -13.67 2.80
N VAL A 205 -0.12 -13.19 3.74
CA VAL A 205 1.35 -13.18 3.57
C VAL A 205 1.93 -14.59 3.55
N ALA A 206 1.45 -15.50 4.40
CA ALA A 206 1.87 -16.90 4.44
C ALA A 206 1.54 -17.64 3.14
N ALA A 207 0.39 -17.35 2.53
CA ALA A 207 -0.03 -17.93 1.25
C ALA A 207 0.66 -17.29 0.03
N ALA A 208 1.24 -16.09 0.18
CA ALA A 208 1.90 -15.41 -0.93
C ALA A 208 3.20 -16.13 -1.35
N PRO A 209 3.57 -16.11 -2.65
CA PRO A 209 4.86 -16.62 -3.10
C PRO A 209 6.03 -15.96 -2.37
N LEU A 210 7.15 -16.66 -2.21
CA LEU A 210 8.35 -16.13 -1.54
C LEU A 210 8.85 -14.81 -2.16
N SER A 211 8.74 -14.67 -3.49
CA SER A 211 9.06 -13.43 -4.20
C SER A 211 8.21 -12.24 -3.74
N THR A 212 6.97 -12.48 -3.32
CA THR A 212 6.09 -11.43 -2.76
C THR A 212 6.44 -11.08 -1.32
N ARG A 213 6.94 -12.04 -0.54
CA ARG A 213 7.34 -11.80 0.86
C ARG A 213 8.66 -11.03 0.96
N ALA A 214 9.63 -11.34 0.10
CA ALA A 214 10.92 -10.66 0.03
C ALA A 214 10.80 -9.17 -0.32
N ASP A 215 9.72 -8.80 -1.01
CA ASP A 215 9.49 -7.47 -1.55
C ASP A 215 9.08 -6.42 -0.50
N LEU A 216 8.48 -6.88 0.61
CA LEU A 216 8.17 -6.03 1.77
C LEU A 216 9.45 -5.55 2.49
N LEU A 217 10.61 -6.12 2.16
CA LEU A 217 11.88 -5.91 2.87
C LEU A 217 12.79 -4.91 2.16
N VAL A 218 12.65 -4.76 0.83
CA VAL A 218 13.66 -4.10 -0.02
C VAL A 218 13.60 -2.57 0.01
N ILE A 219 12.45 -1.95 0.35
CA ILE A 219 12.28 -0.49 0.22
C ILE A 219 12.74 0.29 1.46
N ASP A 220 12.81 -0.33 2.65
CA ASP A 220 13.26 0.40 3.86
C ASP A 220 14.78 0.64 3.87
N GLY A 221 15.55 -0.17 3.13
CA GLY A 221 17.01 -0.05 3.01
C GLY A 221 17.48 0.84 1.85
N ALA A 222 16.68 0.99 0.81
CA ALA A 222 17.02 1.76 -0.38
C ALA A 222 16.62 3.24 -0.22
N ARG A 223 17.23 3.95 0.75
CA ARG A 223 17.51 5.37 0.49
C ARG A 223 18.50 5.41 -0.65
N VAL A 224 18.00 5.39 -1.88
CA VAL A 224 18.79 5.60 -3.10
C VAL A 224 19.42 6.97 -2.94
N ARG A 225 20.66 7.01 -2.42
CA ARG A 225 21.52 8.17 -2.53
C ARG A 225 21.75 8.35 -4.03
N ALA A 226 21.30 9.50 -4.53
CA ALA A 226 21.68 10.02 -5.83
C ALA A 226 23.21 10.17 -5.93
#